data_AF-A0A2T5DFI3-F1
#
_entry.id   AF-A0A2T5DFI3-F1
#
_cell.length_a   1.000
_cell.length_b   1.000
_cell.length_c   1.000
_cell.angle_alpha   90.00
_cell.angle_beta   90.00
_cell.angle_gamma   90.00
#
_symmetry.space_group_name_H-M   'P 1'
#
loop_
_entity.id
_entity.type
_entity.pdbx_description
1 polymer ?
#
loop_
_entity_poly.entity_id
_entity_poly.type
_entity_poly.pdbx_seq_one_letter_code
_entity_poly.pdbx_strand_id
1 'polypeptide(L)'
;MEEAHKSKKRKIDELYPTRELKEKRDQAIYRELISGQLEKDIMNKYQISRERLYSTKKKLAIQEIIGQKSQKTIAYRLKLTVSQVRKYRNDYIYTALAKNGEIAALAAEFQMSEKQILQIRNKRIATELIKGSSLTEVAKDSQLSVNKVRSIRNEQIIERLKEQHPEEIARDFNLSMEQVFLIKQRSLESNNKTKELSPANKNLLDQLEERKAKVLSLLEESKTTKVVAQELKISQRAVIDIRNREIEKSFEAGQTGQEISQRFHIGIEELYRLRDVRLLIQSDQGKTSSLLSKRFNVSLSRVGSILCRNNASNKLDHTTASSRKTFDISVVSDETRREILKRIKETKITKALGKELGVIVPLIYKVRNHGILTKLNSGESTQAVAEEFKMDIKNVREVIFRANLAEFPNIKRRTLDYLTPEQVQTVRNCINRKMTIREISEVLGIKDSLVRCVQTKMKSQKGTIKMKHRVTKEQKKQIMQDLNYMTPFVNSSKSGVSESTIRVLATRFEEIKGREIQEKRKTAKMKALQKMDELLTKVKEEAKIRNIQQIIQKEKMPKTKLMTQRE
;
A
#
# COMPACT_ATOMS: atom_id res chain seq x y z
N MET A 1 -3.72 -28.99 -82.61
CA MET A 1 -3.80 -29.64 -81.28
C MET A 1 -3.08 -28.86 -80.17
N GLU A 2 -1.95 -28.19 -80.42
CA GLU A 2 -1.26 -27.36 -79.42
C GLU A 2 -2.08 -26.20 -78.83
N GLU A 3 -2.91 -25.53 -79.63
CA GLU A 3 -3.76 -24.42 -79.14
C GLU A 3 -4.86 -24.89 -78.18
N ALA A 4 -5.42 -26.07 -78.42
CA ALA A 4 -6.42 -26.69 -77.54
C ALA A 4 -5.80 -27.11 -76.20
N HIS A 5 -4.53 -27.57 -76.20
CA HIS A 5 -3.78 -27.84 -74.97
C HIS A 5 -3.40 -26.56 -74.22
N LYS A 6 -3.01 -25.47 -74.92
CA LYS A 6 -2.78 -24.16 -74.30
C LYS A 6 -4.05 -23.58 -73.68
N SER A 7 -5.22 -23.74 -74.32
CA SER A 7 -6.49 -23.22 -73.78
C SER A 7 -7.01 -24.05 -72.59
N LYS A 8 -6.85 -25.38 -72.61
CA LYS A 8 -7.17 -26.24 -71.46
C LYS A 8 -6.22 -26.00 -70.28
N LYS A 9 -4.92 -25.78 -70.52
CA LYS A 9 -3.93 -25.47 -69.48
C LYS A 9 -4.22 -24.10 -68.83
N ARG A 10 -4.59 -23.08 -69.61
CA ARG A 10 -5.06 -21.77 -69.10
C ARG A 10 -6.31 -21.88 -68.23
N LYS A 11 -7.31 -22.69 -68.61
CA LYS A 11 -8.51 -22.92 -67.79
C LYS A 11 -8.22 -23.66 -66.48
N ILE A 12 -7.28 -24.61 -66.48
CA ILE A 12 -6.86 -25.33 -65.26
C ILE A 12 -6.04 -24.42 -64.33
N ASP A 13 -5.17 -23.57 -64.88
CA ASP A 13 -4.44 -22.55 -64.13
C ASP A 13 -5.36 -21.44 -63.56
N GLU A 14 -6.53 -21.20 -64.16
CA GLU A 14 -7.56 -20.30 -63.62
C GLU A 14 -8.32 -20.93 -62.44
N LEU A 15 -8.59 -22.24 -62.48
CA LEU A 15 -9.26 -22.99 -61.40
C LEU A 15 -8.31 -23.33 -60.24
N TYR A 16 -7.04 -23.64 -60.54
CA TYR A 16 -6.00 -23.98 -59.56
C TYR A 16 -4.68 -23.27 -59.89
N PRO A 17 -4.56 -21.96 -59.62
CA PRO A 17 -3.40 -21.21 -60.04
C PRO A 17 -2.13 -21.70 -59.36
N THR A 18 -1.13 -22.00 -60.19
CA THR A 18 0.25 -22.30 -59.77
C THR A 18 0.83 -21.15 -58.94
N ARG A 19 1.80 -21.47 -58.08
CA ARG A 19 2.40 -20.53 -57.12
C ARG A 19 2.94 -19.26 -57.80
N GLU A 20 3.55 -19.41 -58.97
CA GLU A 20 4.09 -18.30 -59.77
C GLU A 20 3.01 -17.39 -60.36
N LEU A 21 1.90 -17.95 -60.85
CA LEU A 21 0.77 -17.17 -61.37
C LEU A 21 0.09 -16.36 -60.25
N LYS A 22 0.01 -16.92 -59.03
CA LYS A 22 -0.47 -16.20 -57.85
C LYS A 22 0.47 -15.05 -57.49
N GLU A 23 1.78 -15.24 -57.55
CA GLU A 23 2.76 -14.19 -57.25
C GLU A 23 2.75 -13.06 -58.28
N LYS A 24 2.64 -13.37 -59.59
CA LYS A 24 2.49 -12.35 -60.64
C LYS A 24 1.20 -11.54 -60.49
N ARG A 25 0.09 -12.20 -60.13
CA ARG A 25 -1.20 -11.53 -59.86
C ARG A 25 -1.13 -10.65 -58.61
N ASP A 26 -0.51 -11.14 -57.54
CA ASP A 26 -0.27 -10.36 -56.31
C ASP A 26 0.63 -9.13 -56.61
N GLN A 27 1.67 -9.28 -57.45
CA GLN A 27 2.51 -8.16 -57.91
C GLN A 27 1.76 -7.12 -58.75
N ALA A 28 0.84 -7.55 -59.61
CA ALA A 28 0.01 -6.63 -60.39
C ALA A 28 -0.95 -5.83 -59.47
N ILE A 29 -1.59 -6.52 -58.50
CA ILE A 29 -2.40 -5.88 -57.46
C ILE A 29 -1.56 -4.87 -56.65
N TYR A 30 -0.29 -5.20 -56.34
CA TYR A 30 0.61 -4.28 -55.63
C TYR A 30 0.89 -3.00 -56.43
N ARG A 31 1.13 -3.11 -57.74
CA ARG A 31 1.36 -1.94 -58.61
C ARG A 31 0.14 -1.03 -58.65
N GLU A 32 -1.06 -1.61 -58.79
CA GLU A 32 -2.31 -0.84 -58.83
C GLU A 32 -2.63 -0.18 -57.49
N LEU A 33 -2.37 -0.87 -56.37
CA LEU A 33 -2.47 -0.28 -55.03
C LEU A 33 -1.54 0.92 -54.83
N ILE A 34 -0.28 0.81 -55.27
CA ILE A 34 0.71 1.90 -55.17
C ILE A 34 0.33 3.08 -56.07
N SER A 35 -0.29 2.82 -57.23
CA SER A 35 -0.74 3.86 -58.17
C SER A 35 -1.94 4.68 -57.67
N GLY A 36 -2.53 4.30 -56.52
CA GLY A 36 -3.62 5.07 -55.89
C GLY A 36 -5.03 4.67 -56.34
N GLN A 37 -5.17 3.62 -57.15
CA GLN A 37 -6.44 3.15 -57.69
C GLN A 37 -7.45 2.79 -56.58
N LEU A 38 -8.75 2.87 -56.87
CA LEU A 38 -9.80 2.59 -55.90
C LEU A 38 -9.85 1.09 -55.57
N GLU A 39 -10.00 0.76 -54.29
CA GLU A 39 -10.03 -0.64 -53.83
C GLU A 39 -11.17 -1.43 -54.48
N LYS A 40 -12.31 -0.78 -54.72
CA LYS A 40 -13.47 -1.37 -55.39
C LYS A 40 -13.13 -1.84 -56.81
N ASP A 41 -12.35 -1.06 -57.53
CA ASP A 41 -11.98 -1.34 -58.92
C ASP A 41 -10.96 -2.48 -58.99
N ILE A 42 -9.99 -2.49 -58.06
CA ILE A 42 -9.02 -3.58 -57.92
C ILE A 42 -9.74 -4.90 -57.55
N MET A 43 -10.69 -4.86 -56.59
CA MET A 43 -11.46 -6.04 -56.21
C MET A 43 -12.28 -6.59 -57.37
N ASN A 44 -12.93 -5.72 -58.14
CA ASN A 44 -13.73 -6.10 -59.30
C ASN A 44 -12.85 -6.66 -60.43
N LYS A 45 -11.74 -5.97 -60.76
CA LYS A 45 -10.82 -6.37 -61.84
C LYS A 45 -10.17 -7.73 -61.57
N TYR A 46 -9.75 -7.97 -60.34
CA TYR A 46 -9.11 -9.23 -59.96
C TYR A 46 -10.05 -10.24 -59.31
N GLN A 47 -11.36 -9.97 -59.25
CA GLN A 47 -12.35 -10.85 -58.60
C GLN A 47 -11.89 -11.38 -57.23
N ILE A 48 -11.36 -10.49 -56.38
CA ILE A 48 -10.85 -10.85 -55.06
C ILE A 48 -11.75 -10.32 -53.95
N SER A 49 -11.86 -11.09 -52.86
CA SER A 49 -12.54 -10.63 -51.67
C SER A 49 -11.80 -9.47 -51.01
N ARG A 50 -12.53 -8.68 -50.23
CA ARG A 50 -11.97 -7.59 -49.43
C ARG A 50 -10.89 -8.10 -48.44
N GLU A 51 -11.10 -9.27 -47.86
CA GLU A 51 -10.14 -9.92 -46.96
C GLU A 51 -8.83 -10.29 -47.67
N ARG A 52 -8.93 -10.79 -48.91
CA ARG A 52 -7.76 -11.09 -49.73
C ARG A 52 -6.99 -9.80 -50.03
N LEU A 53 -7.67 -8.73 -50.40
CA LEU A 53 -7.04 -7.42 -50.62
C LEU A 53 -6.32 -6.90 -49.36
N TYR A 54 -6.94 -7.01 -48.18
CA TYR A 54 -6.29 -6.63 -46.92
C TYR A 54 -5.06 -7.48 -46.59
N SER A 55 -5.11 -8.79 -46.86
CA SER A 55 -3.96 -9.68 -46.68
C SER A 55 -2.80 -9.30 -47.59
N THR A 56 -3.09 -8.94 -48.84
CA THR A 56 -2.13 -8.42 -49.81
C THR A 56 -1.52 -7.10 -49.31
N LYS A 57 -2.34 -6.13 -48.89
CA LYS A 57 -1.84 -4.88 -48.28
C LYS A 57 -0.92 -5.11 -47.07
N LYS A 58 -1.26 -6.05 -46.20
CA LYS A 58 -0.44 -6.40 -45.03
C LYS A 58 0.95 -6.89 -45.45
N LYS A 59 1.03 -7.79 -46.44
CA LYS A 59 2.31 -8.29 -46.98
C LYS A 59 3.14 -7.17 -47.60
N LEU A 60 2.53 -6.33 -48.42
CA LEU A 60 3.20 -5.20 -49.05
C LEU A 60 3.74 -4.20 -48.03
N ALA A 61 2.94 -3.89 -47.01
CA ALA A 61 3.36 -2.99 -45.93
C ALA A 61 4.62 -3.52 -45.23
N ILE A 62 4.70 -4.82 -44.96
CA ILE A 62 5.89 -5.44 -44.34
C ILE A 62 7.11 -5.34 -45.28
N GLN A 63 6.94 -5.67 -46.56
CA GLN A 63 8.02 -5.55 -47.56
C GLN A 63 8.54 -4.11 -47.67
N GLU A 64 7.64 -3.12 -47.69
CA GLU A 64 8.05 -1.71 -47.75
C GLU A 64 8.72 -1.22 -46.45
N ILE A 65 8.35 -1.77 -45.28
CA ILE A 65 9.04 -1.49 -44.02
C ILE A 65 10.47 -2.06 -44.05
N ILE A 66 10.64 -3.30 -44.51
CA ILE A 66 11.95 -3.94 -44.66
C ILE A 66 12.82 -3.16 -45.65
N GLY A 67 12.21 -2.69 -46.74
CA GLY A 67 12.81 -1.77 -47.72
C GLY A 67 12.99 -0.32 -47.21
N GLN A 68 12.92 -0.08 -45.90
CA GLN A 68 13.22 1.19 -45.24
C GLN A 68 12.35 2.39 -45.65
N LYS A 69 11.14 2.15 -46.15
CA LYS A 69 10.19 3.25 -46.39
C LYS A 69 9.58 3.74 -45.07
N SER A 70 9.35 5.04 -44.98
CA SER A 70 8.73 5.63 -43.79
C SER A 70 7.30 5.10 -43.57
N GLN A 71 6.93 4.82 -42.31
CA GLN A 71 5.58 4.32 -41.98
C GLN A 71 4.47 5.26 -42.45
N LYS A 72 4.73 6.58 -42.51
CA LYS A 72 3.79 7.59 -43.01
C LYS A 72 3.59 7.44 -44.53
N THR A 73 4.67 7.23 -45.27
CA THR A 73 4.63 7.01 -46.73
C THR A 73 3.87 5.73 -47.06
N ILE A 74 4.12 4.64 -46.32
CA ILE A 74 3.43 3.35 -46.50
C ILE A 74 1.95 3.50 -46.18
N ALA A 75 1.61 4.18 -45.07
CA ALA A 75 0.24 4.44 -44.67
C ALA A 75 -0.53 5.20 -45.77
N TYR A 76 0.05 6.28 -46.29
CA TYR A 76 -0.55 7.07 -47.37
C TYR A 76 -0.76 6.24 -48.65
N ARG A 77 0.29 5.56 -49.15
CA ARG A 77 0.23 4.80 -50.40
C ARG A 77 -0.75 3.63 -50.35
N LEU A 78 -0.80 2.94 -49.21
CA LEU A 78 -1.66 1.75 -49.06
C LEU A 78 -3.06 2.07 -48.52
N LYS A 79 -3.40 3.37 -48.36
CA LYS A 79 -4.66 3.81 -47.74
C LYS A 79 -4.89 3.14 -46.38
N LEU A 80 -3.83 3.13 -45.56
CA LEU A 80 -3.81 2.60 -44.19
C LEU A 80 -3.56 3.74 -43.21
N THR A 81 -3.84 3.51 -41.93
CA THR A 81 -3.36 4.35 -40.84
C THR A 81 -1.94 3.94 -40.44
N VAL A 82 -1.14 4.88 -39.91
CA VAL A 82 0.19 4.57 -39.35
C VAL A 82 0.10 3.51 -38.23
N SER A 83 -0.98 3.52 -37.46
CA SER A 83 -1.25 2.52 -36.43
C SER A 83 -1.41 1.11 -37.01
N GLN A 84 -2.14 0.98 -38.13
CA GLN A 84 -2.29 -0.30 -38.83
C GLN A 84 -0.96 -0.81 -39.37
N VAL A 85 -0.13 0.06 -39.97
CA VAL A 85 1.21 -0.30 -40.44
C VAL A 85 2.08 -0.81 -39.29
N ARG A 86 2.07 -0.12 -38.14
CA ARG A 86 2.79 -0.54 -36.93
C ARG A 86 2.28 -1.87 -36.39
N LYS A 87 0.96 -2.08 -36.40
CA LYS A 87 0.34 -3.35 -35.98
C LYS A 87 0.79 -4.50 -36.88
N TYR A 88 0.80 -4.32 -38.20
CA TYR A 88 1.24 -5.35 -39.14
C TYR A 88 2.69 -5.76 -38.93
N ARG A 89 3.59 -4.80 -38.71
CA ARG A 89 4.99 -5.06 -38.35
C ARG A 89 5.09 -5.86 -37.04
N ASN A 90 4.41 -5.41 -35.99
CA ASN A 90 4.48 -6.05 -34.68
C ASN A 90 3.90 -7.48 -34.70
N ASP A 91 2.79 -7.70 -35.42
CA ASP A 91 2.19 -9.02 -35.61
C ASP A 91 3.13 -9.94 -36.39
N TYR A 92 3.83 -9.42 -37.42
CA TYR A 92 4.83 -10.18 -38.18
C TYR A 92 6.00 -10.61 -37.28
N ILE A 93 6.60 -9.67 -36.55
CA ILE A 93 7.71 -9.95 -35.62
C ILE A 93 7.31 -11.02 -34.59
N TYR A 94 6.12 -10.89 -33.99
CA TYR A 94 5.63 -11.89 -33.03
C TYR A 94 5.49 -13.28 -33.66
N THR A 95 4.89 -13.36 -34.85
CA THR A 95 4.67 -14.63 -35.55
C THR A 95 5.99 -15.27 -36.00
N ALA A 96 6.95 -14.46 -36.43
CA ALA A 96 8.28 -14.93 -36.84
C ALA A 96 9.05 -15.52 -35.65
N LEU A 97 9.04 -14.84 -34.50
CA LEU A 97 9.66 -15.35 -33.27
C LEU A 97 9.01 -16.67 -32.79
N ALA A 98 7.68 -16.80 -32.91
CA ALA A 98 6.97 -18.04 -32.58
C ALA A 98 7.29 -19.21 -33.53
N LYS A 99 7.90 -18.94 -34.69
CA LYS A 99 8.33 -19.94 -35.67
C LYS A 99 9.85 -20.13 -35.66
N ASN A 100 10.47 -20.00 -34.49
CA ASN A 100 11.92 -20.11 -34.28
C ASN A 100 12.77 -19.04 -35.00
N GLY A 101 12.18 -17.89 -35.33
CA GLY A 101 12.93 -16.76 -35.86
C GLY A 101 13.92 -16.21 -34.83
N GLU A 102 15.14 -15.91 -35.27
CA GLU A 102 16.18 -15.34 -34.42
C GLU A 102 15.95 -13.85 -34.15
N ILE A 103 16.17 -13.43 -32.90
CA ILE A 103 15.97 -12.03 -32.48
C ILE A 103 16.93 -11.10 -33.24
N ALA A 104 18.20 -11.51 -33.39
CA ALA A 104 19.22 -10.74 -34.10
C ALA A 104 18.89 -10.57 -35.59
N ALA A 105 18.40 -11.62 -36.25
CA ALA A 105 17.97 -11.57 -37.64
C ALA A 105 16.81 -10.59 -37.85
N LEU A 106 15.77 -10.65 -36.99
CA LEU A 106 14.65 -9.71 -37.06
C LEU A 106 15.06 -8.28 -36.69
N ALA A 107 15.99 -8.11 -35.77
CA ALA A 107 16.55 -6.80 -35.42
C ALA A 107 17.26 -6.17 -36.63
N ALA A 108 18.07 -6.95 -37.35
CA ALA A 108 18.73 -6.51 -38.58
C ALA A 108 17.73 -6.22 -39.71
N GLU A 109 16.78 -7.14 -39.96
CA GLU A 109 15.76 -7.02 -41.03
C GLU A 109 14.90 -5.76 -40.88
N PHE A 110 14.53 -5.40 -39.64
CA PHE A 110 13.71 -4.22 -39.36
C PHE A 110 14.52 -2.98 -38.97
N GLN A 111 15.86 -3.06 -38.91
CA GLN A 111 16.75 -2.01 -38.38
C GLN A 111 16.29 -1.48 -37.00
N MET A 112 16.05 -2.41 -36.08
CA MET A 112 15.61 -2.14 -34.71
C MET A 112 16.59 -2.76 -33.73
N SER A 113 16.65 -2.26 -32.50
CA SER A 113 17.45 -2.96 -31.47
C SER A 113 16.76 -4.26 -31.05
N GLU A 114 17.54 -5.28 -30.69
CA GLU A 114 17.02 -6.53 -30.14
C GLU A 114 16.08 -6.31 -28.95
N LYS A 115 16.37 -5.28 -28.13
CA LYS A 115 15.51 -4.85 -27.03
C LYS A 115 14.13 -4.43 -27.51
N GLN A 116 14.02 -3.72 -28.63
CA GLN A 116 12.73 -3.33 -29.21
C GLN A 116 11.96 -4.56 -29.75
N ILE A 117 12.66 -5.51 -30.37
CA ILE A 117 12.05 -6.78 -30.82
C ILE A 117 11.46 -7.55 -29.62
N LEU A 118 12.24 -7.69 -28.54
CA LEU A 118 11.82 -8.30 -27.29
C LEU A 118 10.61 -7.58 -26.66
N GLN A 119 10.62 -6.24 -26.64
CA GLN A 119 9.49 -5.45 -26.14
C GLN A 119 8.21 -5.68 -26.94
N ILE A 120 8.30 -5.78 -28.27
CA ILE A 120 7.14 -6.09 -29.12
C ILE A 120 6.56 -7.45 -28.75
N ARG A 121 7.40 -8.49 -28.63
CA ARG A 121 6.98 -9.82 -28.23
C ARG A 121 6.34 -9.82 -26.85
N ASN A 122 7.01 -9.23 -25.86
CA ASN A 122 6.57 -9.22 -24.47
C ASN A 122 5.24 -8.47 -24.28
N LYS A 123 5.05 -7.35 -24.98
CA LYS A 123 3.77 -6.63 -25.01
C LYS A 123 2.64 -7.47 -25.60
N ARG A 124 2.92 -8.25 -26.64
CA ARG A 124 1.91 -9.14 -27.23
C ARG A 124 1.53 -10.26 -26.28
N ILE A 125 2.51 -10.91 -25.65
CA ILE A 125 2.29 -11.94 -24.61
C ILE A 125 1.41 -11.40 -23.49
N ALA A 126 1.71 -10.21 -22.96
CA ALA A 126 0.88 -9.61 -21.91
C ALA A 126 -0.54 -9.30 -22.38
N THR A 127 -0.72 -8.89 -23.64
CA THR A 127 -2.04 -8.63 -24.21
C THR A 127 -2.88 -9.91 -24.29
N GLU A 128 -2.31 -11.05 -24.68
CA GLU A 128 -3.04 -12.32 -24.72
C GLU A 128 -3.40 -12.80 -23.30
N LEU A 129 -2.49 -12.65 -22.33
CA LEU A 129 -2.79 -12.95 -20.92
C LEU A 129 -3.92 -12.07 -20.36
N ILE A 130 -3.99 -10.80 -20.76
CA ILE A 130 -5.06 -9.89 -20.33
C ILE A 130 -6.43 -10.27 -20.91
N LYS A 131 -6.44 -10.86 -22.12
CA LYS A 131 -7.68 -11.38 -22.73
C LYS A 131 -8.19 -12.66 -22.06
N GLY A 132 -7.44 -13.23 -21.11
CA GLY A 132 -7.83 -14.41 -20.35
C GLY A 132 -7.15 -15.71 -20.78
N SER A 133 -6.22 -15.69 -21.74
CA SER A 133 -5.46 -16.90 -22.12
C SER A 133 -4.60 -17.41 -20.97
N SER A 134 -4.48 -18.73 -20.84
CA SER A 134 -3.68 -19.34 -19.77
C SER A 134 -2.17 -19.19 -20.00
N LEU A 135 -1.37 -19.24 -18.94
CA LEU A 135 0.10 -19.19 -19.07
C LEU A 135 0.64 -20.33 -19.95
N THR A 136 -0.01 -21.49 -19.94
CA THR A 136 0.35 -22.68 -20.71
C THR A 136 0.02 -22.54 -22.19
N GLU A 137 -1.14 -21.98 -22.54
CA GLU A 137 -1.50 -21.66 -23.92
C GLU A 137 -0.52 -20.65 -24.51
N VAL A 138 -0.29 -19.54 -23.81
CA VAL A 138 0.60 -18.49 -24.30
C VAL A 138 2.05 -18.98 -24.39
N ALA A 139 2.49 -19.86 -23.49
CA ALA A 139 3.81 -20.50 -23.57
C ALA A 139 3.96 -21.37 -24.83
N LYS A 140 2.95 -22.19 -25.14
CA LYS A 140 2.94 -23.02 -26.35
C LYS A 140 2.93 -22.17 -27.62
N ASP A 141 2.08 -21.16 -27.68
CA ASP A 141 1.92 -20.29 -28.85
C ASP A 141 3.15 -19.40 -29.10
N SER A 142 3.86 -19.03 -28.04
CA SER A 142 5.07 -18.20 -28.15
C SER A 142 6.38 -18.99 -28.20
N GLN A 143 6.32 -20.33 -28.13
CA GLN A 143 7.49 -21.21 -28.03
C GLN A 143 8.43 -20.83 -26.88
N LEU A 144 7.84 -20.51 -25.71
CA LEU A 144 8.57 -20.15 -24.49
C LEU A 144 8.22 -21.10 -23.36
N SER A 145 9.11 -21.20 -22.37
CA SER A 145 8.76 -21.90 -21.13
C SER A 145 7.69 -21.12 -20.35
N VAL A 146 6.82 -21.84 -19.64
CA VAL A 146 5.79 -21.25 -18.76
C VAL A 146 6.42 -20.28 -17.75
N ASN A 147 7.61 -20.59 -17.24
CA ASN A 147 8.34 -19.72 -16.33
C ASN A 147 8.77 -18.40 -17.00
N LYS A 148 9.19 -18.44 -18.28
CA LYS A 148 9.56 -17.23 -19.01
C LYS A 148 8.34 -16.34 -19.28
N VAL A 149 7.21 -16.93 -19.67
CA VAL A 149 5.93 -16.21 -19.83
C VAL A 149 5.48 -15.59 -18.51
N ARG A 150 5.59 -16.33 -17.40
CA ARG A 150 5.31 -15.82 -16.06
C ARG A 150 6.21 -14.64 -15.69
N SER A 151 7.50 -14.69 -16.01
CA SER A 151 8.43 -13.57 -15.81
C SER A 151 7.99 -12.33 -16.59
N ILE A 152 7.66 -12.50 -17.88
CA ILE A 152 7.20 -11.42 -18.76
C ILE A 152 5.92 -10.78 -18.21
N ARG A 153 4.95 -11.61 -17.77
CA ARG A 153 3.73 -11.13 -17.11
C ARG A 153 4.06 -10.29 -15.88
N ASN A 154 4.93 -10.81 -15.01
CA ASN A 154 5.30 -10.13 -13.77
C ASN A 154 6.01 -8.79 -14.05
N GLU A 155 6.93 -8.73 -15.01
CA GLU A 155 7.57 -7.49 -15.46
C GLU A 155 6.54 -6.46 -15.95
N GLN A 156 5.55 -6.89 -16.74
CA GLN A 156 4.50 -6.02 -17.24
C GLN A 156 3.56 -5.53 -16.12
N ILE A 157 3.26 -6.37 -15.12
CA ILE A 157 2.53 -5.97 -13.91
C ILE A 157 3.30 -4.88 -13.17
N ILE A 158 4.62 -5.05 -12.97
CA ILE A 158 5.47 -4.07 -12.26
C ILE A 158 5.56 -2.75 -13.03
N GLU A 159 5.65 -2.80 -14.36
CA GLU A 159 5.67 -1.61 -15.21
C GLU A 159 4.36 -0.83 -15.08
N ARG A 160 3.21 -1.51 -15.18
CA ARG A 160 1.89 -0.88 -15.05
C ARG A 160 1.59 -0.35 -13.65
N LEU A 161 2.10 -0.99 -12.61
CA LEU A 161 1.98 -0.53 -11.21
C LEU A 161 2.60 0.86 -10.95
N LYS A 162 3.37 1.41 -11.90
CA LYS A 162 3.88 2.78 -11.84
C LYS A 162 2.84 3.83 -12.21
N GLU A 163 1.84 3.46 -13.01
CA GLU A 163 0.88 4.38 -13.63
C GLU A 163 -0.59 4.03 -13.33
N GLN A 164 -0.88 2.78 -12.94
CA GLN A 164 -2.22 2.26 -12.73
C GLN A 164 -2.44 1.73 -11.31
N HIS A 165 -3.69 1.74 -10.88
CA HIS A 165 -4.09 1.19 -9.58
C HIS A 165 -3.97 -0.35 -9.57
N PRO A 166 -3.50 -0.95 -8.47
CA PRO A 166 -3.32 -2.40 -8.37
C PRO A 166 -4.62 -3.20 -8.60
N GLU A 167 -5.79 -2.62 -8.27
CA GLU A 167 -7.11 -3.22 -8.51
C GLU A 167 -7.47 -3.34 -9.99
N GLU A 168 -6.99 -2.42 -10.82
CA GLU A 168 -7.17 -2.48 -12.28
C GLU A 168 -6.27 -3.57 -12.86
N ILE A 169 -5.02 -3.65 -12.40
CA ILE A 169 -4.04 -4.65 -12.85
C ILE A 169 -4.45 -6.06 -12.41
N ALA A 170 -4.99 -6.21 -11.21
CA ALA A 170 -5.53 -7.47 -10.71
C ALA A 170 -6.66 -8.00 -11.61
N ARG A 171 -7.59 -7.11 -12.02
CA ARG A 171 -8.66 -7.46 -12.97
C ARG A 171 -8.12 -7.80 -14.35
N ASP A 172 -7.21 -6.97 -14.88
CA ASP A 172 -6.62 -7.17 -16.21
C ASP A 172 -5.91 -8.53 -16.34
N PHE A 173 -5.16 -8.96 -15.33
CA PHE A 173 -4.40 -10.21 -15.38
C PHE A 173 -5.13 -11.41 -14.73
N ASN A 174 -6.38 -11.22 -14.30
CA ASN A 174 -7.16 -12.20 -13.55
C ASN A 174 -6.38 -12.77 -12.33
N LEU A 175 -5.80 -11.88 -11.53
CA LEU A 175 -5.03 -12.19 -10.32
C LEU A 175 -5.72 -11.60 -9.08
N SER A 176 -5.42 -12.13 -7.91
CA SER A 176 -5.81 -11.47 -6.66
C SER A 176 -4.91 -10.26 -6.39
N MET A 177 -5.43 -9.29 -5.63
CA MET A 177 -4.65 -8.14 -5.15
C MET A 177 -3.40 -8.58 -4.38
N GLU A 178 -3.52 -9.62 -3.57
CA GLU A 178 -2.39 -10.19 -2.81
C GLU A 178 -1.30 -10.71 -3.74
N GLN A 179 -1.66 -11.39 -4.84
CA GLN A 179 -0.69 -11.86 -5.83
C GLN A 179 0.02 -10.70 -6.52
N VAL A 180 -0.70 -9.61 -6.85
CA VAL A 180 -0.09 -8.40 -7.42
C VAL A 180 0.88 -7.75 -6.43
N PHE A 181 0.53 -7.67 -5.14
CA PHE A 181 1.42 -7.16 -4.10
C PHE A 181 2.65 -8.04 -3.89
N LEU A 182 2.48 -9.36 -3.87
CA LEU A 182 3.60 -10.31 -3.77
C LEU A 182 4.56 -10.20 -4.96
N ILE A 183 4.04 -9.99 -6.18
CA ILE A 183 4.88 -9.76 -7.37
C ILE A 183 5.68 -8.46 -7.21
N LYS A 184 5.05 -7.38 -6.75
CA LYS A 184 5.72 -6.11 -6.47
C LYS A 184 6.81 -6.26 -5.40
N GLN A 185 6.51 -6.96 -4.32
CA GLN A 185 7.44 -7.21 -3.23
C GLN A 185 8.64 -8.04 -3.70
N ARG A 186 8.42 -9.15 -4.40
CA ARG A 186 9.50 -9.98 -4.94
C ARG A 186 10.39 -9.19 -5.91
N SER A 187 9.83 -8.29 -6.71
CA SER A 187 10.64 -7.42 -7.58
C SER A 187 11.54 -6.47 -6.80
N LEU A 188 11.04 -5.91 -5.69
CA LEU A 188 11.84 -5.06 -4.79
C LEU A 188 12.96 -5.87 -4.12
N GLU A 189 12.69 -7.11 -3.73
CA GLU A 189 13.68 -8.04 -3.16
C GLU A 189 14.70 -8.52 -4.20
N SER A 190 14.27 -8.82 -5.43
CA SER A 190 15.15 -9.19 -6.54
C SER A 190 16.05 -8.03 -6.97
N ASN A 191 15.54 -6.79 -7.03
CA ASN A 191 16.36 -5.60 -7.30
C ASN A 191 17.40 -5.32 -6.21
N ASN A 192 17.16 -5.81 -4.98
CA ASN A 192 18.16 -5.78 -3.91
C ASN A 192 19.18 -6.93 -4.02
N LYS A 193 18.85 -8.04 -4.71
CA LYS A 193 19.74 -9.19 -4.94
C LYS A 193 20.55 -9.11 -6.25
N THR A 194 20.09 -8.41 -7.28
CA THR A 194 20.80 -8.27 -8.58
C THR A 194 21.60 -6.97 -8.75
N LYS A 195 21.62 -6.09 -7.74
CA LYS A 195 22.69 -5.09 -7.64
C LYS A 195 23.88 -5.76 -6.98
N GLU A 196 24.70 -6.46 -7.75
CA GLU A 196 26.13 -6.46 -7.41
C GLU A 196 26.58 -5.01 -7.49
N LEU A 197 26.66 -4.37 -6.32
CA LEU A 197 27.33 -3.10 -6.16
C LEU A 197 28.72 -3.26 -6.78
N SER A 198 29.11 -2.33 -7.67
CA SER A 198 30.50 -2.29 -8.16
C SER A 198 31.47 -2.34 -6.98
N PRO A 199 32.71 -2.84 -7.11
CA PRO A 199 33.67 -2.89 -6.01
C PRO A 199 33.81 -1.55 -5.27
N ALA A 200 33.73 -0.44 -6.01
CA ALA A 200 33.70 0.91 -5.46
C ALA A 200 32.45 1.22 -4.62
N ASN A 201 31.27 0.75 -5.04
CA ASN A 201 30.03 0.91 -4.29
C ASN A 201 29.92 -0.05 -3.09
N LYS A 202 30.56 -1.24 -3.14
CA LYS A 202 30.72 -2.14 -1.98
C LYS A 202 31.64 -1.47 -0.93
N ASN A 203 32.82 -1.02 -1.34
CA ASN A 203 33.72 -0.26 -0.47
C ASN A 203 33.06 0.99 0.12
N LEU A 204 32.25 1.71 -0.65
CA LEU A 204 31.52 2.88 -0.15
C LEU A 204 30.43 2.49 0.85
N LEU A 205 29.71 1.39 0.61
CA LEU A 205 28.70 0.88 1.54
C LEU A 205 29.35 0.39 2.83
N ASP A 206 30.44 -0.35 2.74
CA ASP A 206 31.21 -0.84 3.89
C ASP A 206 31.75 0.34 4.72
N GLN A 207 32.28 1.38 4.07
CA GLN A 207 32.69 2.62 4.73
C GLN A 207 31.51 3.35 5.40
N LEU A 208 30.33 3.35 4.80
CA LEU A 208 29.12 3.96 5.38
C LEU A 208 28.59 3.14 6.55
N GLU A 209 28.65 1.82 6.50
CA GLU A 209 28.27 0.92 7.58
C GLU A 209 29.25 1.01 8.76
N GLU A 210 30.56 1.05 8.48
CA GLU A 210 31.60 1.26 9.49
C GLU A 210 31.45 2.64 10.16
N ARG A 211 31.20 3.69 9.36
CA ARG A 211 30.89 5.03 9.90
C ARG A 211 29.64 5.03 10.75
N LYS A 212 28.58 4.32 10.32
CA LYS A 212 27.34 4.19 11.10
C LYS A 212 27.61 3.47 12.43
N ALA A 213 28.39 2.39 12.42
CA ALA A 213 28.75 1.65 13.63
C ALA A 213 29.54 2.52 14.61
N LYS A 214 30.53 3.29 14.13
CA LYS A 214 31.30 4.25 14.94
C LYS A 214 30.40 5.31 15.56
N VAL A 215 29.45 5.89 14.79
CA VAL A 215 28.47 6.84 15.32
C VAL A 215 27.65 6.23 16.46
N LEU A 216 27.17 4.99 16.28
CA LEU A 216 26.34 4.33 17.29
C LEU A 216 27.13 3.99 18.56
N SER A 217 28.37 3.47 18.45
CA SER A 217 29.24 3.17 19.59
C SER A 217 29.44 4.43 20.46
N LEU A 218 29.81 5.55 19.83
CA LEU A 218 30.08 6.78 20.55
C LEU A 218 28.82 7.36 21.23
N LEU A 219 27.65 7.20 20.61
CA LEU A 219 26.37 7.59 21.22
C LEU A 219 25.97 6.66 22.40
N GLU A 220 26.29 5.37 22.31
CA GLU A 220 26.09 4.39 23.39
C GLU A 220 27.05 4.61 24.57
N GLU A 221 28.23 5.18 24.32
CA GLU A 221 29.20 5.65 25.32
C GLU A 221 28.82 6.98 26.00
N SER A 222 27.55 7.43 25.86
CA SER A 222 27.03 8.70 26.41
C SER A 222 27.60 9.98 25.79
N LYS A 223 28.30 9.93 24.64
CA LYS A 223 28.76 11.16 23.99
C LYS A 223 27.60 11.91 23.35
N THR A 224 27.61 13.24 23.45
CA THR A 224 26.56 14.06 22.84
C THR A 224 26.69 14.08 21.32
N THR A 225 25.56 14.28 20.61
CA THR A 225 25.55 14.34 19.13
C THR A 225 26.51 15.37 18.54
N LYS A 226 26.78 16.46 19.27
CA LYS A 226 27.74 17.51 18.89
C LYS A 226 29.19 17.02 18.98
N VAL A 227 29.54 16.31 20.05
CA VAL A 227 30.88 15.74 20.25
C VAL A 227 31.15 14.64 19.21
N VAL A 228 30.19 13.75 18.98
CA VAL A 228 30.30 12.70 17.96
C VAL A 228 30.47 13.29 16.55
N ALA A 229 29.74 14.37 16.24
CA ALA A 229 29.87 15.06 14.96
C ALA A 229 31.27 15.68 14.76
N GLN A 230 31.85 16.26 15.82
CA GLN A 230 33.19 16.82 15.81
C GLN A 230 34.27 15.74 15.68
N GLU A 231 34.19 14.67 16.47
CA GLU A 231 35.15 13.56 16.45
C GLU A 231 35.19 12.85 15.09
N LEU A 232 34.01 12.62 14.49
CA LEU A 232 33.89 11.92 13.21
C LEU A 232 33.92 12.84 11.98
N LYS A 233 34.08 14.17 12.19
CA LYS A 233 34.07 15.20 11.12
C LYS A 233 32.86 15.08 10.18
N ILE A 234 31.67 14.85 10.75
CA ILE A 234 30.40 14.77 10.03
C ILE A 234 29.41 15.80 10.57
N SER A 235 28.34 16.08 9.82
CA SER A 235 27.32 17.02 10.30
C SER A 235 26.58 16.44 11.52
N GLN A 236 26.26 17.30 12.49
CA GLN A 236 25.44 16.91 13.64
C GLN A 236 24.06 16.37 13.20
N ARG A 237 23.53 16.89 12.09
CA ARG A 237 22.31 16.37 11.47
C ARG A 237 22.44 14.91 11.05
N ALA A 238 23.55 14.53 10.42
CA ALA A 238 23.80 13.14 10.03
C ALA A 238 23.88 12.20 11.24
N VAL A 239 24.50 12.64 12.34
CA VAL A 239 24.53 11.89 13.62
C VAL A 239 23.12 11.69 14.19
N ILE A 240 22.29 12.74 14.19
CA ILE A 240 20.90 12.69 14.65
C ILE A 240 20.07 11.74 13.77
N ASP A 241 20.23 11.80 12.45
CA ASP A 241 19.50 10.96 11.51
C ASP A 241 19.86 9.47 11.67
N ILE A 242 21.15 9.14 11.85
CA ILE A 242 21.61 7.78 12.14
C ILE A 242 20.98 7.26 13.44
N ARG A 243 21.05 8.06 14.50
CA ARG A 243 20.48 7.72 15.81
C ARG A 243 18.97 7.48 15.73
N ASN A 244 18.22 8.41 15.13
CA ASN A 244 16.77 8.33 15.03
C ASN A 244 16.32 7.11 14.19
N ARG A 245 17.09 6.76 13.15
CA ARG A 245 16.83 5.58 12.33
C ARG A 245 17.12 4.28 13.09
N GLU A 246 18.12 4.27 13.96
CA GLU A 246 18.39 3.11 14.81
C GLU A 246 17.33 2.95 15.91
N ILE A 247 16.88 4.06 16.51
CA ILE A 247 15.73 4.07 17.43
C ILE A 247 14.47 3.49 16.75
N GLU A 248 14.20 3.86 15.50
CA GLU A 248 13.09 3.31 14.72
C GLU A 248 13.22 1.79 14.56
N LYS A 249 14.41 1.28 14.20
CA LYS A 249 14.67 -0.16 14.10
C LYS A 249 14.49 -0.88 15.42
N SER A 250 14.94 -0.28 16.52
CA SER A 250 14.76 -0.82 17.86
C SER A 250 13.27 -0.96 18.23
N PHE A 251 12.46 0.04 17.93
CA PHE A 251 11.00 -0.06 18.11
C PHE A 251 10.39 -1.15 17.21
N GLU A 252 10.81 -1.24 15.94
CA GLU A 252 10.33 -2.24 14.99
C GLU A 252 10.68 -3.68 15.43
N ALA A 253 11.84 -3.85 16.08
CA ALA A 253 12.28 -5.11 16.68
C ALA A 253 11.57 -5.45 18.01
N GLY A 254 10.67 -4.59 18.49
CA GLY A 254 9.89 -4.81 19.72
C GLY A 254 10.58 -4.41 21.01
N GLN A 255 11.74 -3.71 20.95
CA GLN A 255 12.42 -3.23 22.16
C GLN A 255 11.57 -2.20 22.91
N THR A 256 11.68 -2.18 24.23
CA THR A 256 10.92 -1.25 25.06
C THR A 256 11.55 0.15 25.02
N GLY A 257 10.73 1.19 25.23
CA GLY A 257 11.25 2.56 25.31
C GLY A 257 12.28 2.76 26.44
N GLN A 258 12.26 1.91 27.47
CA GLN A 258 13.25 1.92 28.55
C GLN A 258 14.61 1.39 28.10
N GLU A 259 14.63 0.26 27.38
CA GLU A 259 15.86 -0.31 26.79
C GLU A 259 16.52 0.69 25.84
N ILE A 260 15.74 1.32 24.97
CA ILE A 260 16.24 2.29 24.00
C ILE A 260 16.73 3.57 24.70
N SER A 261 16.02 4.02 25.72
CA SER A 261 16.38 5.20 26.52
C SER A 261 17.73 5.00 27.24
N GLN A 262 17.95 3.81 27.81
CA GLN A 262 19.22 3.45 28.45
C GLN A 262 20.36 3.32 27.42
N ARG A 263 20.10 2.69 26.27
CA ARG A 263 21.09 2.50 25.21
C ARG A 263 21.63 3.82 24.65
N PHE A 264 20.77 4.81 24.45
CA PHE A 264 21.15 6.09 23.82
C PHE A 264 21.28 7.26 24.80
N HIS A 265 21.13 7.02 26.11
CA HIS A 265 21.19 8.06 27.15
C HIS A 265 20.22 9.24 26.89
N ILE A 266 19.04 8.93 26.34
CA ILE A 266 17.99 9.93 26.04
C ILE A 266 16.87 9.78 27.08
N GLY A 267 16.41 10.89 27.65
CA GLY A 267 15.25 10.90 28.53
C GLY A 267 14.02 10.28 27.86
N ILE A 268 13.30 9.40 28.58
CA ILE A 268 12.23 8.59 28.00
C ILE A 268 11.09 9.41 27.36
N GLU A 269 10.82 10.61 27.89
CA GLU A 269 9.84 11.53 27.31
C GLU A 269 10.30 12.07 25.95
N GLU A 270 11.58 12.42 25.85
CA GLU A 270 12.18 12.92 24.61
C GLU A 270 12.27 11.81 23.55
N LEU A 271 12.58 10.58 23.96
CA LEU A 271 12.53 9.42 23.08
C LEU A 271 11.14 9.23 22.44
N TYR A 272 10.08 9.34 23.23
CA TYR A 272 8.71 9.22 22.71
C TYR A 272 8.29 10.41 21.85
N ARG A 273 8.80 11.62 22.12
CA ARG A 273 8.62 12.77 21.22
C ARG A 273 9.28 12.52 19.87
N LEU A 274 10.53 12.05 19.85
CA LEU A 274 11.25 11.71 18.61
C LEU A 274 10.50 10.63 17.82
N ARG A 275 9.98 9.61 18.50
CA ARG A 275 9.14 8.57 17.89
C ARG A 275 7.87 9.16 17.26
N ASP A 276 7.14 9.97 18.01
CA ASP A 276 5.86 10.54 17.56
C ASP A 276 6.09 11.51 16.38
N VAL A 277 7.15 12.34 16.40
CA VAL A 277 7.56 13.19 15.27
C VAL A 277 7.91 12.37 14.03
N ARG A 278 8.66 11.26 14.20
CA ARG A 278 9.04 10.39 13.08
C ARG A 278 7.83 9.67 12.49
N LEU A 279 6.89 9.27 13.33
CA LEU A 279 5.62 8.69 12.93
C LEU A 279 4.80 9.67 12.07
N LEU A 280 4.73 10.94 12.46
CA LEU A 280 4.04 11.99 11.68
C LEU A 280 4.69 12.17 10.30
N ILE A 281 6.02 12.32 10.24
CA ILE A 281 6.75 12.46 8.98
C ILE A 281 6.48 11.28 8.03
N GLN A 282 6.47 10.04 8.55
CA GLN A 282 6.17 8.87 7.73
C GLN A 282 4.69 8.78 7.32
N SER A 283 3.78 9.27 8.15
CA SER A 283 2.37 9.41 7.77
C SER A 283 2.21 10.40 6.62
N ASP A 284 2.89 11.55 6.66
CA ASP A 284 2.87 12.56 5.60
C ASP A 284 3.47 12.02 4.28
N GLN A 285 4.41 11.07 4.39
CA GLN A 285 4.95 10.29 3.26
C GLN A 285 4.00 9.19 2.75
N GLY A 286 2.76 9.13 3.24
CA GLY A 286 1.72 8.21 2.78
C GLY A 286 1.81 6.79 3.36
N LYS A 287 2.52 6.57 4.47
CA LYS A 287 2.54 5.26 5.15
C LYS A 287 1.22 5.01 5.90
N THR A 288 0.69 3.79 5.80
CA THR A 288 -0.59 3.42 6.43
C THR A 288 -0.45 3.32 7.96
N SER A 289 -1.52 3.63 8.69
CA SER A 289 -1.52 3.53 10.16
C SER A 289 -1.21 2.13 10.69
N SER A 290 -1.54 1.07 9.92
CA SER A 290 -1.20 -0.31 10.26
C SER A 290 0.30 -0.58 10.17
N LEU A 291 0.99 -0.03 9.17
CA LEU A 291 2.43 -0.13 9.03
C LEU A 291 3.15 0.68 10.12
N LEU A 292 2.66 1.89 10.39
CA LEU A 292 3.21 2.76 11.45
C LEU A 292 3.05 2.14 12.84
N SER A 293 1.91 1.48 13.10
CA SER A 293 1.66 0.75 14.35
C SER A 293 2.70 -0.33 14.60
N LYS A 294 3.03 -1.12 13.56
CA LYS A 294 4.06 -2.17 13.63
C LYS A 294 5.46 -1.58 13.80
N ARG A 295 5.84 -0.61 12.96
CA ARG A 295 7.19 -0.01 12.96
C ARG A 295 7.56 0.69 14.26
N PHE A 296 6.61 1.38 14.89
CA PHE A 296 6.90 2.14 16.10
C PHE A 296 6.49 1.42 17.39
N ASN A 297 6.02 0.17 17.29
CA ASN A 297 5.46 -0.60 18.40
C ASN A 297 4.43 0.23 19.21
N VAL A 298 3.48 0.81 18.49
CA VAL A 298 2.42 1.65 19.04
C VAL A 298 1.08 1.05 18.63
N SER A 299 0.11 0.98 19.56
CA SER A 299 -1.23 0.49 19.24
C SER A 299 -1.88 1.33 18.13
N LEU A 300 -2.66 0.70 17.26
CA LEU A 300 -3.35 1.37 16.15
C LEU A 300 -4.20 2.57 16.65
N SER A 301 -4.83 2.44 17.82
CA SER A 301 -5.60 3.51 18.46
C SER A 301 -4.74 4.69 18.89
N ARG A 302 -3.52 4.44 19.38
CA ARG A 302 -2.58 5.49 19.75
C ARG A 302 -1.97 6.16 18.53
N VAL A 303 -1.67 5.42 17.46
CA VAL A 303 -1.30 5.99 16.14
C VAL A 303 -2.41 6.92 15.67
N GLY A 304 -3.66 6.46 15.66
CA GLY A 304 -4.82 7.28 15.32
C GLY A 304 -4.93 8.54 16.20
N SER A 305 -4.71 8.43 17.51
CA SER A 305 -4.72 9.59 18.41
C SER A 305 -3.59 10.58 18.14
N ILE A 306 -2.39 10.13 17.75
CA ILE A 306 -1.25 11.01 17.42
C ILE A 306 -1.55 11.74 16.11
N LEU A 307 -2.06 11.04 15.09
CA LEU A 307 -2.44 11.63 13.82
C LEU A 307 -3.59 12.62 13.97
N CYS A 308 -4.66 12.26 14.67
CA CYS A 308 -5.82 13.13 14.87
C CYS A 308 -5.48 14.42 15.65
N ARG A 309 -4.58 14.34 16.65
CA ARG A 309 -4.18 15.52 17.44
C ARG A 309 -3.33 16.51 16.62
N ASN A 310 -2.47 16.02 15.73
CA ASN A 310 -1.59 16.87 14.93
C ASN A 310 -2.21 17.28 13.57
N ASN A 311 -3.17 16.52 13.04
CA ASN A 311 -3.98 16.94 11.89
C ASN A 311 -5.04 18.00 12.27
N ALA A 312 -5.34 18.15 13.56
CA ALA A 312 -6.20 19.22 14.07
C ALA A 312 -5.47 20.57 14.14
N SER A 313 -4.13 20.58 14.27
CA SER A 313 -3.33 21.82 14.26
C SER A 313 -2.94 22.27 12.86
N ASN A 314 -2.80 21.37 11.88
CA ASN A 314 -2.44 21.70 10.49
C ASN A 314 -3.64 21.95 9.56
N LYS A 315 -4.85 22.17 10.10
CA LYS A 315 -6.02 22.61 9.30
C LYS A 315 -6.32 24.10 9.42
N LEU A 316 -5.52 24.84 10.20
CA LEU A 316 -5.33 26.27 9.97
C LEU A 316 -3.99 26.39 9.23
N ASP A 317 -3.99 27.12 8.12
CA ASP A 317 -2.85 27.40 7.25
C ASP A 317 -2.40 26.24 6.34
N HIS A 318 -3.08 26.10 5.20
CA HIS A 318 -2.51 26.49 3.92
C HIS A 318 -3.56 26.33 2.82
N THR A 319 -3.94 27.48 2.27
CA THR A 319 -4.37 27.69 0.90
C THR A 319 -3.51 26.87 -0.07
N THR A 320 -3.95 25.66 -0.39
CA THR A 320 -3.68 25.07 -1.71
C THR A 320 -5.01 24.99 -2.43
N ALA A 321 -5.26 26.05 -3.19
CA ALA A 321 -6.21 26.07 -4.28
C ALA A 321 -5.84 24.98 -5.30
N SER A 322 -6.22 23.73 -4.99
CA SER A 322 -6.55 22.81 -6.07
C SER A 322 -7.86 23.33 -6.63
N SER A 323 -7.80 23.94 -7.81
CA SER A 323 -8.95 24.39 -8.58
C SER A 323 -9.91 23.22 -8.82
N ARG A 324 -10.79 22.94 -7.86
CA ARG A 324 -12.04 22.26 -8.15
C ARG A 324 -12.78 23.20 -9.08
N LYS A 325 -12.82 22.88 -10.37
CA LYS A 325 -13.75 23.54 -11.30
C LYS A 325 -15.15 23.43 -10.69
N THR A 326 -15.61 24.50 -10.07
CA THR A 326 -16.97 24.64 -9.57
C THR A 326 -17.85 24.87 -10.79
N PHE A 327 -18.40 23.80 -11.35
CA PHE A 327 -19.38 23.93 -12.42
C PHE A 327 -20.69 24.44 -11.82
N ASP A 328 -21.05 25.68 -12.12
CA ASP A 328 -22.31 26.25 -11.65
C ASP A 328 -23.47 25.71 -12.49
N ILE A 329 -24.63 25.50 -11.85
CA ILE A 329 -25.85 25.02 -12.51
C ILE A 329 -26.33 26.07 -13.52
N SER A 330 -26.04 27.36 -13.29
CA SER A 330 -26.28 28.50 -14.18
C SER A 330 -25.76 28.30 -15.62
N VAL A 331 -24.75 27.45 -15.81
CA VAL A 331 -24.13 27.15 -17.12
C VAL A 331 -25.03 26.31 -18.03
N VAL A 332 -26.06 25.65 -17.49
CA VAL A 332 -27.01 24.83 -18.26
C VAL A 332 -28.30 25.60 -18.50
N SER A 333 -28.79 25.65 -19.74
CA SER A 333 -30.07 26.28 -20.07
C SER A 333 -31.24 25.58 -19.37
N ASP A 334 -32.31 26.32 -19.09
CA ASP A 334 -33.48 25.76 -18.40
C ASP A 334 -34.20 24.66 -19.19
N GLU A 335 -34.09 24.69 -20.52
CA GLU A 335 -34.53 23.60 -21.40
C GLU A 335 -33.71 22.33 -21.16
N THR A 336 -32.38 22.43 -21.15
CA THR A 336 -31.51 21.28 -20.90
C THR A 336 -31.67 20.77 -19.46
N ARG A 337 -31.92 21.64 -18.47
CA ARG A 337 -32.22 21.22 -17.09
C ARG A 337 -33.50 20.40 -17.00
N ARG A 338 -34.58 20.86 -17.65
CA ARG A 338 -35.86 20.13 -17.71
C ARG A 338 -35.71 18.78 -18.38
N GLU A 339 -34.98 18.72 -19.50
CA GLU A 339 -34.72 17.48 -20.21
C GLU A 339 -33.88 16.48 -19.40
N ILE A 340 -32.87 16.97 -18.66
CA ILE A 340 -32.10 16.15 -17.71
C ILE A 340 -33.01 15.55 -16.64
N LEU A 341 -33.85 16.37 -15.99
CA LEU A 341 -34.74 15.90 -14.92
C LEU A 341 -35.76 14.89 -15.44
N LYS A 342 -36.32 15.09 -16.64
CA LYS A 342 -37.23 14.15 -17.29
C LYS A 342 -36.56 12.80 -17.54
N ARG A 343 -35.40 12.79 -18.21
CA ARG A 343 -34.70 11.55 -18.60
C ARG A 343 -34.07 10.79 -17.43
N ILE A 344 -33.73 11.47 -16.33
CA ILE A 344 -33.27 10.80 -15.11
C ILE A 344 -34.41 9.99 -14.46
N LYS A 345 -35.64 10.52 -14.44
CA LYS A 345 -36.82 9.79 -13.94
C LYS A 345 -37.15 8.56 -14.81
N GLU A 346 -36.86 8.65 -16.11
CA GLU A 346 -37.01 7.55 -17.09
C GLU A 346 -35.88 6.49 -17.01
N THR A 347 -34.98 6.55 -16.02
CA THR A 347 -33.92 5.53 -15.78
C THR A 347 -32.85 5.40 -16.89
N LYS A 348 -32.54 6.48 -17.62
CA LYS A 348 -31.40 6.47 -18.57
C LYS A 348 -30.04 6.52 -17.86
N ILE A 349 -29.06 5.76 -18.37
CA ILE A 349 -27.68 5.74 -17.85
C ILE A 349 -27.08 7.16 -17.96
N THR A 350 -26.68 7.75 -16.83
CA THR A 350 -26.19 9.14 -16.72
C THR A 350 -25.02 9.47 -17.66
N LYS A 351 -24.17 8.48 -17.96
CA LYS A 351 -23.05 8.62 -18.91
C LYS A 351 -23.51 8.73 -20.37
N ALA A 352 -24.58 8.01 -20.76
CA ALA A 352 -25.17 8.12 -22.09
C ALA A 352 -25.90 9.45 -22.25
N LEU A 353 -26.65 9.85 -21.20
CA LEU A 353 -27.34 11.14 -21.14
C LEU A 353 -26.40 12.33 -21.32
N GLY A 354 -25.22 12.30 -20.69
CA GLY A 354 -24.22 13.36 -20.85
C GLY A 354 -23.62 13.45 -22.26
N LYS A 355 -23.51 12.32 -22.96
CA LYS A 355 -23.05 12.30 -24.36
C LYS A 355 -24.13 12.84 -25.31
N GLU A 356 -25.40 12.52 -25.06
CA GLU A 356 -26.55 12.97 -25.86
C GLU A 356 -26.81 14.48 -25.71
N LEU A 357 -26.71 15.00 -24.48
CA LEU A 357 -27.01 16.40 -24.19
C LEU A 357 -25.79 17.33 -24.24
N GLY A 358 -24.60 16.80 -24.50
CA GLY A 358 -23.36 17.59 -24.48
C GLY A 358 -22.98 18.12 -23.09
N VAL A 359 -23.49 17.49 -22.02
CA VAL A 359 -23.32 17.92 -20.63
C VAL A 359 -22.41 16.96 -19.88
N ILE A 360 -21.42 17.50 -19.16
CA ILE A 360 -20.54 16.67 -18.33
C ILE A 360 -21.33 16.00 -17.19
N VAL A 361 -21.02 14.74 -16.92
CA VAL A 361 -21.71 13.92 -15.90
C VAL A 361 -21.81 14.58 -14.52
N PRO A 362 -20.78 15.29 -13.99
CA PRO A 362 -20.91 16.01 -12.72
C PRO A 362 -22.02 17.07 -12.68
N LEU A 363 -22.26 17.74 -13.81
CA LEU A 363 -23.28 18.78 -13.92
C LEU A 363 -24.69 18.18 -13.95
N ILE A 364 -24.85 17.00 -14.57
CA ILE A 364 -26.08 16.19 -14.52
C ILE A 364 -26.43 15.83 -13.06
N TYR A 365 -25.43 15.40 -12.27
CA TYR A 365 -25.65 15.10 -10.86
C TYR A 365 -26.01 16.35 -10.04
N LYS A 366 -25.44 17.51 -10.35
CA LYS A 366 -25.82 18.77 -9.71
C LYS A 366 -27.26 19.17 -10.02
N VAL A 367 -27.68 19.12 -11.29
CA VAL A 367 -29.07 19.41 -11.71
C VAL A 367 -30.05 18.46 -11.00
N ARG A 368 -29.74 17.16 -10.97
CA ARG A 368 -30.55 16.16 -10.24
C ARG A 368 -30.66 16.49 -8.75
N ASN A 369 -29.54 16.73 -8.09
CA ASN A 369 -29.51 17.00 -6.65
C ASN A 369 -30.24 18.31 -6.31
N HIS A 370 -30.12 19.34 -7.15
CA HIS A 370 -30.88 20.58 -7.00
C HIS A 370 -32.39 20.36 -7.17
N GLY A 371 -32.82 19.54 -8.14
CA GLY A 371 -34.23 19.16 -8.31
C GLY A 371 -34.80 18.38 -7.11
N ILE A 372 -34.02 17.45 -6.55
CA ILE A 372 -34.37 16.72 -5.31
C ILE A 372 -34.58 17.69 -4.15
N LEU A 373 -33.63 18.62 -3.93
CA LEU A 373 -33.70 19.59 -2.83
C LEU A 373 -34.86 20.56 -3.03
N THR A 374 -35.13 21.01 -4.25
CA THR A 374 -36.24 21.92 -4.55
C THR A 374 -37.59 21.30 -4.16
N LYS A 375 -37.81 20.02 -4.50
CA LYS A 375 -39.02 19.27 -4.17
C LYS A 375 -39.18 18.99 -2.68
N LEU A 376 -38.08 18.64 -2.01
CA LEU A 376 -38.07 18.51 -0.55
C LEU A 376 -38.36 19.86 0.13
N ASN A 377 -37.88 20.97 -0.45
CA ASN A 377 -38.12 22.31 0.05
C ASN A 377 -39.57 22.79 -0.18
N SER A 378 -40.28 22.25 -1.17
CA SER A 378 -41.72 22.47 -1.35
C SER A 378 -42.59 21.57 -0.46
N GLY A 379 -41.99 20.79 0.44
CA GLY A 379 -42.71 19.97 1.42
C GLY A 379 -43.00 18.55 0.98
N GLU A 380 -42.48 18.09 -0.16
CA GLU A 380 -42.63 16.69 -0.58
C GLU A 380 -41.88 15.75 0.39
N SER A 381 -42.47 14.57 0.66
CA SER A 381 -41.85 13.59 1.55
C SER A 381 -40.61 12.96 0.93
N THR A 382 -39.64 12.56 1.76
CA THR A 382 -38.43 11.87 1.27
C THR A 382 -38.76 10.58 0.52
N GLN A 383 -39.86 9.91 0.88
CA GLN A 383 -40.36 8.72 0.19
C GLN A 383 -40.87 9.06 -1.21
N ALA A 384 -41.74 10.07 -1.35
CA ALA A 384 -42.27 10.49 -2.65
C ALA A 384 -41.14 10.91 -3.60
N VAL A 385 -40.15 11.65 -3.10
CA VAL A 385 -38.98 12.07 -3.89
C VAL A 385 -38.07 10.87 -4.25
N ALA A 386 -37.94 9.88 -3.36
CA ALA A 386 -37.18 8.65 -3.64
C ALA A 386 -37.82 7.84 -4.78
N GLU A 387 -39.14 7.68 -4.75
CA GLU A 387 -39.91 6.97 -5.77
C GLU A 387 -39.86 7.68 -7.12
N GLU A 388 -40.07 9.00 -7.15
CA GLU A 388 -40.06 9.79 -8.37
C GLU A 388 -38.69 9.77 -9.07
N PHE A 389 -37.60 9.85 -8.30
CA PHE A 389 -36.25 9.81 -8.83
C PHE A 389 -35.68 8.38 -8.96
N LYS A 390 -36.51 7.33 -8.72
CA LYS A 390 -36.12 5.91 -8.75
C LYS A 390 -34.80 5.65 -8.02
N MET A 391 -34.72 6.13 -6.80
CA MET A 391 -33.49 6.18 -6.00
C MET A 391 -33.78 5.71 -4.58
N ASP A 392 -32.84 4.99 -3.97
CA ASP A 392 -32.95 4.62 -2.56
C ASP A 392 -33.11 5.84 -1.64
N ILE A 393 -33.99 5.72 -0.65
CA ILE A 393 -34.21 6.73 0.40
C ILE A 393 -32.89 7.14 1.07
N LYS A 394 -31.93 6.21 1.20
CA LYS A 394 -30.59 6.47 1.75
C LYS A 394 -29.82 7.49 0.92
N ASN A 395 -29.91 7.40 -0.40
CA ASN A 395 -29.21 8.31 -1.33
C ASN A 395 -29.86 9.70 -1.33
N VAL A 396 -31.20 9.79 -1.22
CA VAL A 396 -31.90 11.08 -1.03
C VAL A 396 -31.43 11.76 0.25
N ARG A 397 -31.32 11.01 1.35
CA ARG A 397 -30.81 11.54 2.63
C ARG A 397 -29.35 12.00 2.54
N GLU A 398 -28.52 11.30 1.76
CA GLU A 398 -27.14 11.71 1.52
C GLU A 398 -27.04 13.00 0.70
N VAL A 399 -27.95 13.21 -0.26
CA VAL A 399 -28.06 14.48 -1.01
C VAL A 399 -28.39 15.64 -0.05
N ILE A 400 -29.37 15.46 0.85
CA ILE A 400 -29.72 16.46 1.89
C ILE A 400 -28.52 16.76 2.80
N PHE A 401 -27.77 15.72 3.20
CA PHE A 401 -26.61 15.86 4.07
C PHE A 401 -25.48 16.69 3.44
N ARG A 402 -25.22 16.47 2.15
CA ARG A 402 -24.11 17.12 1.42
C ARG A 402 -24.47 18.51 0.87
N ALA A 403 -25.75 18.90 0.90
CA ALA A 403 -26.23 20.16 0.36
C ALA A 403 -25.97 21.36 1.27
N ASN A 404 -25.74 22.54 0.67
CA ASN A 404 -25.84 23.82 1.36
C ASN A 404 -27.32 24.18 1.53
N LEU A 405 -27.87 23.98 2.72
CA LEU A 405 -29.29 24.18 2.98
C LEU A 405 -29.68 25.66 3.19
N ALA A 406 -28.72 26.59 3.12
CA ALA A 406 -29.01 28.01 3.09
C ALA A 406 -29.95 28.38 1.92
N GLU A 407 -29.85 27.65 0.81
CA GLU A 407 -30.69 27.81 -0.39
C GLU A 407 -32.04 27.07 -0.30
N PHE A 408 -32.26 26.25 0.74
CA PHE A 408 -33.43 25.38 0.89
C PHE A 408 -33.95 25.38 2.34
N PRO A 409 -34.54 26.50 2.81
CA PRO A 409 -34.83 26.73 4.23
C PRO A 409 -35.85 25.77 4.85
N ASN A 410 -36.74 25.17 4.05
CA ASN A 410 -37.78 24.26 4.54
C ASN A 410 -37.26 22.83 4.73
N ILE A 411 -36.06 22.51 4.24
CA ILE A 411 -35.44 21.20 4.43
C ILE A 411 -34.80 21.13 5.82
N LYS A 412 -35.52 20.56 6.78
CA LYS A 412 -34.96 20.26 8.10
C LYS A 412 -34.04 19.03 7.98
N ARG A 413 -32.74 19.18 8.24
CA ARG A 413 -31.85 18.02 8.45
C ARG A 413 -32.43 17.20 9.60
N ARG A 414 -32.84 15.96 9.34
CA ARG A 414 -32.95 14.97 10.40
C ARG A 414 -31.53 14.77 10.94
N THR A 415 -31.22 15.46 12.03
CA THR A 415 -29.98 15.22 12.78
C THR A 415 -29.98 13.76 13.16
N LEU A 416 -28.96 13.04 12.69
CA LEU A 416 -28.62 11.71 13.12
C LEU A 416 -28.53 11.68 14.66
N ASP A 417 -28.49 10.49 15.26
CA ASP A 417 -28.33 10.29 16.70
C ASP A 417 -26.96 10.75 17.25
N TYR A 418 -26.31 11.72 16.60
CA TYR A 418 -25.06 12.34 17.00
C TYR A 418 -25.02 13.83 16.56
N LEU A 419 -24.38 14.67 17.38
CA LEU A 419 -24.18 16.10 17.14
C LEU A 419 -22.85 16.32 16.39
N THR A 420 -22.79 17.28 15.46
CA THR A 420 -21.52 17.73 14.88
C THR A 420 -20.67 18.46 15.93
N PRO A 421 -19.34 18.58 15.76
CA PRO A 421 -18.47 19.29 16.72
C PRO A 421 -18.90 20.74 16.98
N GLU A 422 -19.37 21.45 15.95
CA GLU A 422 -19.90 22.81 16.05
C GLU A 422 -21.23 22.87 16.83
N GLN A 423 -22.12 21.90 16.59
CA GLN A 423 -23.35 21.75 17.35
C GLN A 423 -23.08 21.39 18.81
N VAL A 424 -22.10 20.52 19.09
CA VAL A 424 -21.66 20.22 20.46
C VAL A 424 -21.16 21.50 21.15
N GLN A 425 -20.39 22.33 20.46
CA GLN A 425 -19.89 23.58 21.04
C GLN A 425 -21.02 24.59 21.29
N THR A 426 -21.98 24.68 20.38
CA THR A 426 -23.17 25.53 20.54
C THR A 426 -24.01 25.07 21.72
N VAL A 427 -24.26 23.76 21.85
CA VAL A 427 -24.95 23.16 23.00
C VAL A 427 -24.19 23.43 24.31
N ARG A 428 -22.86 23.29 24.33
CA ARG A 428 -22.03 23.63 25.51
C ARG A 428 -22.20 25.09 25.91
N ASN A 429 -22.20 26.01 24.95
CA ASN A 429 -22.37 27.43 25.20
C ASN A 429 -23.77 27.74 25.78
N CYS A 430 -24.82 27.12 25.25
CA CYS A 430 -26.18 27.27 25.79
C CYS A 430 -26.31 26.69 27.21
N ILE A 431 -25.71 25.51 27.49
CA ILE A 431 -25.65 24.93 28.83
C ILE A 431 -24.89 25.86 29.80
N ASN A 432 -23.77 26.44 29.37
CA ASN A 432 -22.99 27.38 30.19
C ASN A 432 -23.77 28.67 30.50
N ARG A 433 -24.68 29.08 29.60
CA ARG A 433 -25.64 30.18 29.81
C ARG A 433 -26.86 29.81 30.66
N LYS A 434 -26.85 28.62 31.29
CA LYS A 434 -27.91 28.09 32.16
C LYS A 434 -29.27 27.86 31.48
N MET A 435 -29.32 27.73 30.16
CA MET A 435 -30.55 27.31 29.47
C MET A 435 -30.91 25.86 29.82
N THR A 436 -32.20 25.55 29.88
CA THR A 436 -32.70 24.21 30.16
C THR A 436 -32.54 23.29 28.95
N ILE A 437 -32.51 21.97 29.18
CA ILE A 437 -32.34 20.97 28.11
C ILE A 437 -33.42 21.13 27.02
N ARG A 438 -34.65 21.43 27.44
CA ARG A 438 -35.80 21.60 26.56
C ARG A 438 -35.71 22.87 25.72
N GLU A 439 -35.33 23.99 26.33
CA GLU A 439 -35.10 25.25 25.61
C GLU A 439 -33.97 25.10 24.57
N ILE A 440 -32.89 24.41 24.92
CA ILE A 440 -31.77 24.16 23.99
C ILE A 440 -32.21 23.26 22.84
N SER A 441 -33.02 22.24 23.13
CA SER A 441 -33.58 21.31 22.17
C SER A 441 -34.49 22.02 21.15
N GLU A 442 -35.38 22.89 21.64
CA GLU A 442 -36.32 23.67 20.83
C GLU A 442 -35.60 24.74 19.98
N VAL A 443 -34.65 25.47 20.57
CA VAL A 443 -33.89 26.53 19.87
C VAL A 443 -32.98 25.98 18.78
N LEU A 444 -32.35 24.82 19.01
CA LEU A 444 -31.38 24.23 18.08
C LEU A 444 -31.97 23.12 17.20
N GLY A 445 -33.23 22.74 17.42
CA GLY A 445 -33.91 21.67 16.68
C GLY A 445 -33.23 20.30 16.85
N ILE A 446 -32.72 19.99 18.04
CA ILE A 446 -31.94 18.77 18.34
C ILE A 446 -32.62 17.96 19.45
N LYS A 447 -32.55 16.62 19.41
CA LYS A 447 -33.19 15.78 20.44
C LYS A 447 -32.67 16.08 21.86
N ASP A 448 -33.56 16.13 22.85
CA ASP A 448 -33.23 16.27 24.29
C ASP A 448 -32.16 15.28 24.78
N SER A 449 -32.18 14.05 24.25
CA SER A 449 -31.22 13.00 24.61
C SER A 449 -29.78 13.36 24.22
N LEU A 450 -29.59 14.11 23.13
CA LEU A 450 -28.28 14.56 22.68
C LEU A 450 -27.76 15.73 23.50
N VAL A 451 -28.65 16.66 23.88
CA VAL A 451 -28.34 17.75 24.82
C VAL A 451 -27.96 17.16 26.19
N ARG A 452 -28.71 16.17 26.68
CA ARG A 452 -28.35 15.38 27.88
C ARG A 452 -26.97 14.74 27.75
N CYS A 453 -26.67 14.10 26.61
CA CYS A 453 -25.37 13.47 26.38
C CYS A 453 -24.20 14.48 26.46
N VAL A 454 -24.35 15.66 25.87
CA VAL A 454 -23.34 16.74 25.98
C VAL A 454 -23.21 17.23 27.41
N GLN A 455 -24.33 17.46 28.11
CA GLN A 455 -24.32 17.90 29.51
C GLN A 455 -23.64 16.87 30.42
N THR A 456 -23.92 15.58 30.24
CA THR A 456 -23.27 14.49 30.98
C THR A 456 -21.77 14.43 30.69
N LYS A 457 -21.37 14.61 29.42
CA LYS A 457 -19.94 14.70 29.04
C LYS A 457 -19.24 15.92 29.63
N MET A 458 -19.92 17.07 29.72
CA MET A 458 -19.39 18.27 30.39
C MET A 458 -19.22 18.04 31.89
N LYS A 459 -20.18 17.38 32.55
CA LYS A 459 -20.09 17.00 33.96
C LYS A 459 -18.99 15.96 34.20
N SER A 460 -18.84 14.96 33.33
CA SER A 460 -17.76 13.97 33.43
C SER A 460 -16.38 14.57 33.15
N GLN A 461 -16.29 15.59 32.28
CA GLN A 461 -15.06 16.38 32.07
C GLN A 461 -14.73 17.27 33.27
N LYS A 462 -15.73 17.83 33.97
CA LYS A 462 -15.51 18.49 35.27
C LYS A 462 -15.11 17.49 36.36
N GLY A 463 -15.56 16.23 36.28
CA GLY A 463 -15.13 15.14 37.15
C GLY A 463 -13.68 14.67 36.91
N THR A 464 -13.11 14.90 35.73
CA THR A 464 -11.68 14.63 35.42
C THR A 464 -10.76 15.82 35.68
N ILE A 465 -11.29 16.98 36.03
CA ILE A 465 -10.55 18.13 36.57
C ILE A 465 -10.71 18.14 38.11
N LYS A 466 -10.42 17.00 38.76
CA LYS A 466 -9.87 17.05 40.11
C LYS A 466 -8.37 16.87 39.95
N MET A 467 -7.65 17.93 40.28
CA MET A 467 -6.19 18.05 40.27
C MET A 467 -5.49 16.71 40.50
N LYS A 468 -4.53 16.35 39.63
CA LYS A 468 -3.48 15.38 39.97
C LYS A 468 -2.64 15.97 41.09
N HIS A 469 -3.11 15.94 42.33
CA HIS A 469 -2.20 15.96 43.45
C HIS A 469 -1.42 14.66 43.42
N ARG A 470 -0.09 14.79 43.34
CA ARG A 470 0.83 13.67 43.38
C ARG A 470 0.63 13.01 44.75
N VAL A 471 0.04 11.80 44.76
CA VAL A 471 -0.17 11.03 46.00
C VAL A 471 1.19 10.92 46.70
N THR A 472 1.31 11.53 47.89
CA THR A 472 2.58 11.59 48.62
C THR A 472 3.02 10.21 49.07
N LYS A 473 4.27 10.06 49.50
CA LYS A 473 4.76 8.76 50.01
C LYS A 473 3.98 8.34 51.27
N GLU A 474 3.63 9.29 52.13
CA GLU A 474 2.81 9.03 53.33
C GLU A 474 1.39 8.60 52.93
N GLN A 475 0.76 9.31 51.98
CA GLN A 475 -0.57 8.96 51.49
C GLN A 475 -0.60 7.57 50.84
N LYS A 476 0.43 7.20 50.07
CA LYS A 476 0.54 5.84 49.51
C LYS A 476 0.63 4.78 50.61
N LYS A 477 1.43 5.02 51.65
CA LYS A 477 1.58 4.09 52.77
C LYS A 477 0.25 3.91 53.51
N GLN A 478 -0.48 4.99 53.75
CA GLN A 478 -1.79 4.96 54.40
C GLN A 478 -2.84 4.25 53.52
N ILE A 479 -2.92 4.56 52.23
CA ILE A 479 -3.84 3.89 51.28
C ILE A 479 -3.59 2.39 51.26
N MET A 480 -2.33 1.95 51.28
CA MET A 480 -1.97 0.53 51.29
C MET A 480 -2.30 -0.16 52.61
N GLN A 481 -2.16 0.53 53.75
CA GLN A 481 -2.62 0.00 55.04
C GLN A 481 -4.14 -0.12 55.06
N ASP A 482 -4.85 0.92 54.60
CA ASP A 482 -6.31 0.98 54.58
C ASP A 482 -6.94 -0.07 53.65
N LEU A 483 -6.23 -0.49 52.59
CA LEU A 483 -6.64 -1.57 51.69
C LEU A 483 -6.69 -2.95 52.37
N ASN A 484 -6.08 -3.14 53.54
CA ASN A 484 -6.16 -4.40 54.29
C ASN A 484 -7.53 -4.59 54.96
N TYR A 485 -8.30 -3.53 55.15
CA TYR A 485 -9.56 -3.55 55.91
C TYR A 485 -10.71 -2.78 55.24
N MET A 486 -10.48 -2.13 54.10
CA MET A 486 -11.52 -1.39 53.35
C MET A 486 -11.40 -1.59 51.84
N THR A 487 -12.54 -1.52 51.15
CA THR A 487 -12.59 -1.66 49.69
C THR A 487 -11.96 -0.45 48.98
N PRO A 488 -11.47 -0.60 47.73
CA PRO A 488 -10.88 0.50 46.97
C PRO A 488 -11.80 1.72 46.81
N PHE A 489 -13.11 1.49 46.74
CA PHE A 489 -14.12 2.55 46.68
C PHE A 489 -14.20 3.35 47.98
N VAL A 490 -14.27 2.67 49.14
CA VAL A 490 -14.33 3.31 50.46
C VAL A 490 -13.01 4.05 50.75
N ASN A 491 -11.88 3.43 50.41
CA ASN A 491 -10.56 4.03 50.54
C ASN A 491 -10.39 5.26 49.62
N SER A 492 -10.97 5.25 48.42
CA SER A 492 -10.96 6.42 47.50
C SER A 492 -11.67 7.63 48.08
N SER A 493 -12.78 7.38 48.79
CA SER A 493 -13.57 8.43 49.43
C SER A 493 -12.83 9.02 50.65
N LYS A 494 -12.14 8.17 51.42
CA LYS A 494 -11.35 8.57 52.60
C LYS A 494 -10.06 9.32 52.25
N SER A 495 -9.35 8.85 51.22
CA SER A 495 -8.03 9.39 50.84
C SER A 495 -8.09 10.54 49.84
N GLY A 496 -9.26 10.82 49.25
CA GLY A 496 -9.42 11.82 48.20
C GLY A 496 -8.72 11.47 46.87
N VAL A 497 -8.26 10.22 46.74
CA VAL A 497 -7.55 9.69 45.56
C VAL A 497 -8.52 8.88 44.71
N SER A 498 -8.41 8.96 43.38
CA SER A 498 -9.31 8.22 42.50
C SER A 498 -9.21 6.70 42.75
N GLU A 499 -10.35 6.03 42.74
CA GLU A 499 -10.44 4.58 42.89
C GLU A 499 -9.54 3.83 41.88
N SER A 500 -9.45 4.33 40.66
CA SER A 500 -8.54 3.82 39.63
C SER A 500 -7.07 3.89 40.05
N THR A 501 -6.66 4.96 40.72
CA THR A 501 -5.28 5.14 41.20
C THR A 501 -4.99 4.19 42.37
N ILE A 502 -5.97 3.95 43.25
CA ILE A 502 -5.86 2.99 44.35
C ILE A 502 -5.71 1.56 43.83
N ARG A 503 -6.52 1.15 42.84
CA ARG A 503 -6.41 -0.18 42.21
C ARG A 503 -5.03 -0.39 41.57
N VAL A 504 -4.51 0.62 40.87
CA VAL A 504 -3.16 0.56 40.26
C VAL A 504 -2.05 0.46 41.32
N LEU A 505 -2.18 1.19 42.43
CA LEU A 505 -1.23 1.11 43.55
C LEU A 505 -1.25 -0.29 44.20
N ALA A 506 -2.44 -0.86 44.41
CA ALA A 506 -2.59 -2.20 44.96
C ALA A 506 -1.92 -3.26 44.08
N THR A 507 -2.18 -3.26 42.78
CA THR A 507 -1.55 -4.20 41.83
C THR A 507 -0.03 -4.08 41.80
N ARG A 508 0.50 -2.86 41.79
CA ARG A 508 1.96 -2.64 41.80
C ARG A 508 2.61 -3.14 43.09
N PHE A 509 1.92 -3.00 44.22
CA PHE A 509 2.45 -3.45 45.50
C PHE A 509 2.51 -4.99 45.59
N GLU A 510 1.49 -5.67 45.10
CA GLU A 510 1.50 -7.14 45.01
C GLU A 510 2.57 -7.66 44.03
N GLU A 511 2.78 -6.97 42.90
CA GLU A 511 3.89 -7.27 41.99
C GLU A 511 5.27 -7.10 42.64
N ILE A 512 5.45 -6.08 43.49
CA ILE A 512 6.71 -5.84 44.21
C ILE A 512 6.93 -6.94 45.27
N LYS A 513 5.92 -7.26 46.08
CA LYS A 513 5.98 -8.38 47.04
C LYS A 513 6.30 -9.70 46.35
N GLY A 514 5.65 -9.99 45.21
CA GLY A 514 5.91 -11.19 44.43
C GLY A 514 7.36 -11.29 43.94
N ARG A 515 7.95 -10.17 43.49
CA ARG A 515 9.36 -10.09 43.09
C ARG A 515 10.32 -10.32 44.26
N GLU A 516 10.09 -9.68 45.41
CA GLU A 516 10.93 -9.87 46.60
C GLU A 516 10.94 -11.34 47.08
N ILE A 517 9.79 -12.02 47.04
CA ILE A 517 9.69 -13.44 47.39
C ILE A 517 10.48 -14.31 46.40
N GLN A 518 10.39 -14.02 45.10
CA GLN A 518 11.16 -14.74 44.08
C GLN A 518 12.66 -14.53 44.24
N GLU A 519 13.10 -13.31 44.55
CA GLU A 519 14.51 -12.96 44.73
C GLU A 519 15.12 -13.63 45.97
N LYS A 520 14.37 -13.68 47.09
CA LYS A 520 14.74 -14.47 48.28
C LYS A 520 14.86 -15.97 47.98
N ARG A 521 13.99 -16.53 47.13
CA ARG A 521 14.07 -17.94 46.71
C ARG A 521 15.28 -18.21 45.80
N LYS A 522 15.61 -17.29 44.89
CA LYS A 522 16.78 -17.41 44.01
C LYS A 522 18.09 -17.35 44.81
N THR A 523 18.20 -16.41 45.74
CA THR A 523 19.38 -16.26 46.61
C THR A 523 19.57 -17.47 47.53
N ALA A 524 18.49 -18.05 48.07
CA ALA A 524 18.57 -19.29 48.84
C ALA A 524 19.07 -20.48 48.00
N LYS A 525 18.59 -20.63 46.76
CA LYS A 525 19.05 -21.68 45.83
C LYS A 525 20.54 -21.52 45.46
N MET A 526 20.98 -20.30 45.20
CA MET A 526 22.40 -20.00 44.92
C MET A 526 23.32 -20.39 46.09
N LYS A 527 22.94 -20.05 47.32
CA LYS A 527 23.71 -20.45 48.52
C LYS A 527 23.77 -21.97 48.71
N ALA A 528 22.70 -22.69 48.37
CA ALA A 528 22.68 -24.15 48.43
C ALA A 528 23.61 -24.78 47.37
N LEU A 529 23.63 -24.24 46.15
CA LEU A 529 24.52 -24.68 45.08
C LEU A 529 26.00 -24.44 45.44
N GLN A 530 26.33 -23.26 45.98
CA GLN A 530 27.70 -22.95 46.42
C GLN A 530 28.21 -23.94 47.49
N LYS A 531 27.37 -24.29 48.48
CA LYS A 531 27.71 -25.31 49.48
C LYS A 531 27.95 -26.70 48.87
N MET A 532 27.18 -27.07 47.85
CA MET A 532 27.37 -28.35 47.15
C MET A 532 28.66 -28.38 46.33
N ASP A 533 29.01 -27.26 45.68
CA ASP A 533 30.27 -27.12 44.96
C ASP A 533 31.47 -27.19 45.91
N GLU A 534 31.41 -26.53 47.07
CA GLU A 534 32.44 -26.62 48.12
C GLU A 534 32.59 -28.03 48.70
N LEU A 535 31.49 -28.79 48.82
CA LEU A 535 31.55 -30.20 49.23
C LEU A 535 32.18 -31.06 48.13
N LEU A 536 31.82 -30.82 46.86
CA LEU A 536 32.40 -31.55 45.72
C LEU A 536 33.90 -31.29 45.56
N THR A 537 34.38 -30.07 45.83
CA THR A 537 35.82 -29.77 45.81
C THR A 537 36.55 -30.50 46.94
N LYS A 538 36.01 -30.49 48.17
CA LYS A 538 36.58 -31.25 49.30
C LYS A 538 36.64 -32.75 49.04
N VAL A 539 35.57 -33.33 48.48
CA VAL A 539 35.54 -34.76 48.12
C VAL A 539 36.60 -35.08 47.05
N LYS A 540 36.78 -34.21 46.06
CA LYS A 540 37.82 -34.38 45.03
C LYS A 540 39.22 -34.27 45.61
N GLU A 541 39.45 -33.36 46.56
CA GLU A 541 40.73 -33.21 47.25
C GLU A 541 41.04 -34.44 48.12
N GLU A 542 40.07 -34.92 48.90
CA GLU A 542 40.22 -36.17 49.67
C GLU A 542 40.49 -37.38 48.76
N ALA A 543 39.80 -37.48 47.62
CA ALA A 543 40.03 -38.55 46.65
C ALA A 543 41.44 -38.48 46.06
N LYS A 544 41.97 -37.28 45.77
CA LYS A 544 43.35 -37.09 45.34
C LYS A 544 44.35 -37.50 46.42
N ILE A 545 44.10 -37.11 47.67
CA ILE A 545 44.95 -37.48 48.81
C ILE A 545 44.97 -39.00 49.00
N ARG A 546 43.82 -39.67 48.97
CA ARG A 546 43.74 -41.14 49.07
C ARG A 546 44.47 -41.83 47.92
N ASN A 547 44.37 -41.30 46.70
CA ASN A 547 45.05 -41.87 45.53
C ASN A 547 46.58 -41.72 45.65
N ILE A 548 47.06 -40.56 46.11
CA ILE A 548 48.48 -40.33 46.40
C ILE A 548 48.97 -41.26 47.53
N GLN A 549 48.20 -41.44 48.60
CA GLN A 549 48.52 -42.37 49.68
C GLN A 549 48.60 -43.84 49.19
N GLN A 550 47.71 -44.26 48.30
CA GLN A 550 47.78 -45.59 47.68
C GLN A 550 49.01 -45.77 46.80
N ILE A 551 49.43 -44.73 46.06
CA ILE A 551 50.66 -44.76 45.26
C ILE A 551 51.89 -44.87 46.18
N ILE A 552 51.94 -44.09 47.27
CA ILE A 552 53.03 -44.16 48.24
C ILE A 552 53.09 -45.52 48.96
N GLN A 553 51.94 -46.15 49.27
CA GLN A 553 51.92 -47.51 49.81
C GLN A 553 52.41 -48.55 48.81
N LYS A 554 52.13 -48.38 47.51
CA LYS A 554 52.67 -49.25 46.45
C LYS A 554 54.18 -49.07 46.25
N GLU A 555 54.71 -47.86 46.42
CA GLU A 555 56.15 -47.58 46.33
C GLU A 555 56.94 -47.96 47.58
N LYS A 556 56.31 -47.99 48.76
CA LYS A 556 56.91 -48.47 50.02
C LYS A 556 56.96 -50.00 50.14
N MET A 557 56.50 -50.76 49.15
CA MET A 557 56.79 -52.20 49.09
C MET A 557 58.26 -52.41 48.67
N PRO A 558 59.11 -52.97 49.54
CA PRO A 558 60.53 -53.12 49.24
C PRO A 558 60.75 -54.11 48.08
N LYS A 559 61.46 -53.64 47.04
CA LYS A 559 62.15 -54.51 46.08
C LYS A 559 63.34 -55.16 46.78
N THR A 560 63.10 -56.29 47.43
CA THR A 560 64.18 -57.20 47.89
C THR A 560 63.68 -58.64 47.92
N LYS A 561 64.00 -59.40 46.86
CA LYS A 561 65.05 -60.43 46.90
C LYS A 561 65.17 -61.12 45.53
N LEU A 562 66.33 -60.89 44.91
CA LEU A 562 66.96 -61.76 43.93
C LEU A 562 67.71 -62.86 44.71
N MET A 563 67.60 -64.12 44.24
CA MET A 563 68.47 -65.29 44.50
C MET A 563 68.46 -65.85 45.94
N THR A 564 68.55 -67.14 46.27
CA THR A 564 69.03 -68.42 45.70
C THR A 564 68.20 -69.53 46.41
N GLN A 565 67.98 -70.76 45.91
CA GLN A 565 68.91 -71.90 45.95
C GLN A 565 68.22 -73.12 45.28
N ARG A 566 69.06 -74.02 44.75
CA ARG A 566 68.76 -75.39 44.31
C ARG A 566 67.91 -76.16 45.32
N GLU A 567 66.97 -76.94 44.82
CA GLU A 567 67.03 -78.42 44.79
C GLU A 567 66.41 -78.93 43.49
#